data_AF-A0A3A1NLH7-F1
#
_entry.id   AF-A0A3A1NLH7-F1
#
_cell.length_a   1.000
_cell.length_b   1.000
_cell.length_c   1.000
_cell.angle_alpha   90.00
_cell.angle_beta   90.00
_cell.angle_gamma   90.00
#
_symmetry.space_group_name_H-M   'P 1'
#
loop_
_entity.id
_entity.type
_entity.pdbx_description
1 polymer ?
#
loop_
_entity_poly.entity_id
_entity_poly.type
_entity_poly.pdbx_seq_one_letter_code
_entity_poly.pdbx_strand_id
1 'polypeptide(L)'
;MPLVKKDDSKTIAFYLQNGVEVLDFAGPMEVFTYAGYKVFTVSATQEPIKSQGVLQVVPDYSIENAPKADILAFFGGNSGAASQNEKVIKWVQGQKDVQYHFSVCTGAFVLAEAGVLDGKTATTFHNALADLEANYLKVDVRKNVRFVDNGNVITTAGISAGIDGALHLVAKLQGLNAAKRTAYYMEYDNWNLGNGLILSDDNPYNQTEPASFYTAFEGTYEHPRSSQVQLIYNRKEGNLVVENKGLQSPVLHIVDDVFSDAGNEPVFFHRNNSGDVIGYSLTKEGTLYKKL
;
A
#
# COMPACT_ATOMS: atom_id res chain seq x y z
N MET A 1 -8.60 13.93 -2.49
CA MET A 1 -7.58 14.77 -3.18
C MET A 1 -6.26 14.02 -3.00
N PRO A 2 -5.52 13.64 -4.06
CA PRO A 2 -4.34 12.79 -3.91
C PRO A 2 -3.28 13.49 -3.05
N LEU A 3 -2.66 12.74 -2.14
CA LEU A 3 -1.76 13.24 -1.09
C LEU A 3 -0.35 13.58 -1.60
N VAL A 4 -0.06 13.29 -2.87
CA VAL A 4 1.24 13.50 -3.51
C VAL A 4 1.08 14.43 -4.71
N LYS A 5 2.02 15.36 -4.91
CA LYS A 5 2.05 16.23 -6.09
C LYS A 5 2.12 15.37 -7.37
N LYS A 6 1.24 15.68 -8.33
CA LYS A 6 0.88 14.86 -9.50
C LYS A 6 2.01 14.60 -10.53
N ASP A 7 3.14 15.30 -10.43
CA ASP A 7 4.17 15.29 -11.48
C ASP A 7 5.17 14.12 -11.39
N ASP A 8 5.40 13.56 -10.18
CA ASP A 8 6.32 12.42 -9.96
C ASP A 8 5.59 11.11 -9.62
N SER A 9 4.27 11.03 -9.81
CA SER A 9 3.53 9.83 -9.41
C SER A 9 3.77 8.64 -10.35
N LYS A 10 4.21 7.52 -9.76
CA LYS A 10 4.37 6.24 -10.45
C LYS A 10 3.06 5.80 -11.10
N THR A 11 3.21 5.17 -12.24
CA THR A 11 2.14 4.62 -13.07
C THR A 11 1.98 3.13 -12.80
N ILE A 12 0.72 2.67 -12.73
CA ILE A 12 0.41 1.26 -12.51
C ILE A 12 -0.66 0.78 -13.49
N ALA A 13 -0.28 -0.23 -14.28
CA ALA A 13 -1.18 -0.89 -15.20
C ALA A 13 -1.85 -2.07 -14.49
N PHE A 14 -3.17 -1.97 -14.34
CA PHE A 14 -4.01 -3.04 -13.80
C PHE A 14 -4.52 -3.89 -14.94
N TYR A 15 -3.96 -5.10 -15.09
CA TYR A 15 -4.43 -6.04 -16.10
C TYR A 15 -5.68 -6.77 -15.59
N LEU A 16 -6.81 -6.58 -16.29
CA LEU A 16 -8.12 -7.14 -15.94
C LEU A 16 -8.61 -8.10 -17.02
N GLN A 17 -8.76 -9.37 -16.68
CA GLN A 17 -9.35 -10.38 -17.55
C GLN A 17 -10.86 -10.53 -17.36
N ASN A 18 -11.55 -11.10 -18.36
CA ASN A 18 -12.93 -11.53 -18.18
C ASN A 18 -13.03 -12.58 -17.07
N GLY A 19 -13.93 -12.34 -16.11
CA GLY A 19 -14.04 -13.14 -14.89
C GLY A 19 -13.06 -12.77 -13.78
N VAL A 20 -12.39 -11.61 -13.86
CA VAL A 20 -11.57 -11.08 -12.74
C VAL A 20 -12.41 -10.95 -11.47
N GLU A 21 -11.81 -11.19 -10.30
CA GLU A 21 -12.44 -10.98 -8.99
C GLU A 21 -12.51 -9.48 -8.65
N VAL A 22 -13.68 -8.98 -8.26
CA VAL A 22 -13.92 -7.52 -8.11
C VAL A 22 -12.98 -6.94 -7.06
N LEU A 23 -12.97 -7.55 -5.88
CA LEU A 23 -12.25 -7.01 -4.74
C LEU A 23 -10.73 -7.22 -4.86
N ASP A 24 -10.30 -8.20 -5.66
CA ASP A 24 -8.87 -8.40 -5.93
C ASP A 24 -8.25 -7.16 -6.59
N PHE A 25 -8.95 -6.49 -7.51
CA PHE A 25 -8.45 -5.26 -8.13
C PHE A 25 -8.95 -3.99 -7.45
N ALA A 26 -10.22 -3.94 -7.01
CA ALA A 26 -10.81 -2.74 -6.45
C ALA A 26 -10.14 -2.33 -5.12
N GLY A 27 -9.81 -3.29 -4.26
CA GLY A 27 -9.12 -3.01 -2.99
C GLY A 27 -7.77 -2.31 -3.20
N PRO A 28 -6.83 -2.94 -3.94
CA PRO A 28 -5.58 -2.29 -4.33
C PRO A 28 -5.77 -0.99 -5.14
N MET A 29 -6.80 -0.89 -5.99
CA MET A 29 -7.10 0.32 -6.77
C MET A 29 -7.30 1.52 -5.86
N GLU A 30 -8.11 1.36 -4.81
CA GLU A 30 -8.35 2.41 -3.82
C GLU A 30 -7.04 2.80 -3.12
N VAL A 31 -6.26 1.81 -2.65
CA VAL A 31 -4.96 2.07 -2.00
C VAL A 31 -4.04 2.91 -2.88
N PHE A 32 -3.78 2.47 -4.11
CA PHE A 32 -2.86 3.17 -5.00
C PHE A 32 -3.38 4.53 -5.43
N THR A 33 -4.69 4.67 -5.67
CA THR A 33 -5.30 5.96 -6.06
C THR A 33 -5.20 6.98 -4.92
N TYR A 34 -5.52 6.60 -3.68
CA TYR A 34 -5.39 7.46 -2.51
C TYR A 34 -3.92 7.79 -2.18
N ALA A 35 -2.99 6.87 -2.44
CA ALA A 35 -1.55 7.11 -2.38
C ALA A 35 -1.01 7.96 -3.56
N GLY A 36 -1.87 8.38 -4.49
CA GLY A 36 -1.53 9.32 -5.56
C GLY A 36 -0.91 8.69 -6.81
N TYR A 37 -0.91 7.37 -6.96
CA TYR A 37 -0.45 6.69 -8.17
C TYR A 37 -1.38 6.99 -9.35
N LYS A 38 -0.83 6.95 -10.57
CA LYS A 38 -1.60 7.00 -11.83
C LYS A 38 -2.01 5.57 -12.21
N VAL A 39 -3.19 5.16 -11.78
CA VAL A 39 -3.78 3.84 -12.09
C VAL A 39 -4.51 3.91 -13.44
N PHE A 40 -4.28 2.92 -14.30
CA PHE A 40 -5.09 2.70 -15.51
C PHE A 40 -5.30 1.20 -15.73
N THR A 41 -6.39 0.86 -16.42
CA THR A 41 -6.80 -0.53 -16.65
C THR A 41 -6.42 -1.00 -18.05
N VAL A 42 -5.95 -2.24 -18.14
CA VAL A 42 -5.53 -2.89 -19.39
C VAL A 42 -6.22 -4.24 -19.48
N SER A 43 -6.64 -4.66 -20.67
CA SER A 43 -7.12 -6.02 -20.93
C SER A 43 -6.57 -6.53 -22.26
N ALA A 44 -6.85 -7.79 -22.62
CA ALA A 44 -6.49 -8.33 -23.93
C ALA A 44 -7.08 -7.48 -25.08
N THR A 45 -8.28 -6.92 -24.90
CA THR A 45 -8.95 -5.98 -25.81
C THR A 45 -9.62 -4.87 -25.00
N GLN A 46 -10.12 -3.81 -25.65
CA GLN A 46 -10.93 -2.76 -25.00
C GLN A 46 -12.43 -3.13 -24.88
N GLU A 47 -12.80 -4.37 -25.26
CA GLU A 47 -14.18 -4.81 -25.10
C GLU A 47 -14.56 -4.91 -23.61
N PRO A 48 -15.82 -4.61 -23.24
CA PRO A 48 -16.26 -4.73 -21.86
C PRO A 48 -16.04 -6.14 -21.31
N ILE A 49 -15.47 -6.25 -20.12
CA ILE A 49 -15.30 -7.50 -19.40
C ILE A 49 -16.39 -7.67 -18.35
N LYS A 50 -16.75 -8.92 -18.05
CA LYS A 50 -17.69 -9.27 -16.96
C LYS A 50 -16.90 -9.82 -15.77
N SER A 51 -16.78 -9.05 -14.70
CA SER A 51 -16.16 -9.46 -13.44
C SER A 51 -17.14 -10.31 -12.62
N GLN A 52 -16.72 -11.53 -12.25
CA GLN A 52 -17.51 -12.55 -11.52
C GLN A 52 -18.95 -12.76 -12.03
N GLY A 53 -19.24 -12.48 -13.30
CA GLY A 53 -20.60 -12.57 -13.84
C GLY A 53 -21.56 -11.46 -13.38
N VAL A 54 -21.12 -10.52 -12.53
CA VAL A 54 -21.99 -9.52 -11.89
C VAL A 54 -21.73 -8.10 -12.38
N LEU A 55 -20.47 -7.65 -12.43
CA LEU A 55 -20.08 -6.27 -12.73
C LEU A 55 -19.48 -6.17 -14.13
N GLN A 56 -19.86 -5.15 -14.90
CA GLN A 56 -19.22 -4.86 -16.18
C GLN A 56 -18.15 -3.79 -15.99
N VAL A 57 -16.96 -4.02 -16.53
CA VAL A 57 -15.84 -3.06 -16.52
C VAL A 57 -15.42 -2.81 -17.97
N VAL A 58 -15.24 -1.56 -18.35
CA VAL A 58 -14.69 -1.18 -19.65
C VAL A 58 -13.22 -0.81 -19.44
N PRO A 59 -12.26 -1.59 -19.96
CA PRO A 59 -10.84 -1.29 -19.82
C PRO A 59 -10.47 0.03 -20.51
N ASP A 60 -9.55 0.80 -19.93
CA ASP A 60 -9.04 2.03 -20.55
C ASP A 60 -8.24 1.70 -21.82
N TYR A 61 -7.46 0.61 -21.78
CA TYR A 61 -6.54 0.20 -22.85
C TYR A 61 -6.61 -1.30 -23.13
N SER A 62 -6.18 -1.70 -24.34
CA SER A 62 -5.81 -3.07 -24.66
C SER A 62 -4.30 -3.26 -24.52
N ILE A 63 -3.83 -4.50 -24.52
CA ILE A 63 -2.38 -4.81 -24.59
C ILE A 63 -1.69 -4.23 -25.84
N GLU A 64 -2.44 -3.85 -26.88
CA GLU A 64 -1.89 -3.28 -28.11
C GLU A 64 -1.63 -1.77 -28.01
N ASN A 65 -2.35 -1.06 -27.14
CA ASN A 65 -2.27 0.40 -27.02
C ASN A 65 -2.03 0.92 -25.60
N ALA A 66 -1.78 0.03 -24.63
CA ALA A 66 -1.46 0.40 -23.26
C ALA A 66 -0.20 1.29 -23.19
N PRO A 67 -0.24 2.40 -22.45
CA PRO A 67 0.95 3.20 -22.19
C PRO A 67 1.95 2.43 -21.31
N LYS A 68 3.20 2.90 -21.26
CA LYS A 68 4.21 2.36 -20.34
C LYS A 68 3.77 2.54 -18.88
N ALA A 69 4.12 1.57 -18.04
CA ALA A 69 3.88 1.62 -16.60
C ALA A 69 5.16 1.33 -15.81
N ASP A 70 5.28 1.92 -14.63
CA ASP A 70 6.32 1.58 -13.66
C ASP A 70 6.01 0.24 -12.96
N ILE A 71 4.72 -0.10 -12.85
CA ILE A 71 4.23 -1.28 -12.13
C ILE A 71 3.18 -2.02 -12.97
N LEU A 72 3.28 -3.34 -13.05
CA LEU A 72 2.20 -4.19 -13.57
C LEU A 72 1.50 -4.93 -12.41
N ALA A 73 0.17 -4.91 -12.41
CA ALA A 73 -0.62 -5.64 -11.43
C ALA A 73 -1.57 -6.66 -12.09
N PHE A 74 -1.63 -7.86 -11.51
CA PHE A 74 -2.46 -8.97 -11.99
C PHE A 74 -3.34 -9.51 -10.88
N PHE A 75 -4.57 -9.90 -11.22
CA PHE A 75 -5.60 -10.21 -10.23
C PHE A 75 -6.20 -11.59 -10.47
N GLY A 76 -6.79 -12.17 -9.44
CA GLY A 76 -7.39 -13.49 -9.49
C GLY A 76 -8.79 -13.51 -10.11
N GLY A 77 -9.58 -14.49 -9.70
CA GLY A 77 -10.77 -14.92 -10.44
C GLY A 77 -10.35 -15.85 -11.58
N ASN A 78 -10.85 -15.60 -12.79
CA ASN A 78 -10.53 -16.39 -13.98
C ASN A 78 -9.14 -16.08 -14.58
N SER A 79 -8.08 -16.09 -13.76
CA SER A 79 -6.70 -15.77 -14.19
C SER A 79 -6.18 -16.67 -15.30
N GLY A 80 -6.75 -17.87 -15.48
CA GLY A 80 -6.48 -18.75 -16.62
C GLY A 80 -6.71 -18.08 -17.98
N ALA A 81 -7.71 -17.19 -18.10
CA ALA A 81 -7.95 -16.43 -19.32
C ALA A 81 -6.81 -15.45 -19.67
N ALA A 82 -6.01 -15.07 -18.67
CA ALA A 82 -4.82 -14.24 -18.85
C ALA A 82 -3.57 -15.09 -19.02
N SER A 83 -3.34 -16.06 -18.12
CA SER A 83 -2.11 -16.85 -18.10
C SER A 83 -2.00 -17.79 -19.31
N GLN A 84 -3.11 -18.32 -19.81
CA GLN A 84 -3.10 -19.20 -20.99
C GLN A 84 -3.16 -18.43 -22.32
N ASN A 85 -3.22 -17.10 -22.29
CA ASN A 85 -3.27 -16.27 -23.48
C ASN A 85 -1.86 -15.84 -23.90
N GLU A 86 -1.33 -16.48 -24.95
CA GLU A 86 0.03 -16.21 -25.45
C GLU A 86 0.29 -14.73 -25.76
N LYS A 87 -0.72 -13.99 -26.25
CA LYS A 87 -0.54 -12.56 -26.56
C LYS A 87 -0.34 -11.74 -25.30
N VAL A 88 -1.06 -12.08 -24.24
CA VAL A 88 -0.94 -11.44 -22.92
C VAL A 88 0.42 -11.74 -22.32
N ILE A 89 0.85 -13.01 -22.32
CA ILE A 89 2.16 -13.39 -21.78
C ILE A 89 3.30 -12.72 -22.54
N LYS A 90 3.24 -12.69 -23.89
CA LYS A 90 4.22 -11.95 -24.71
C LYS A 90 4.22 -10.45 -24.41
N TRP A 91 3.04 -9.86 -24.17
CA TRP A 91 2.93 -8.46 -23.76
C TRP A 91 3.64 -8.21 -22.42
N VAL A 92 3.40 -9.06 -21.40
CA VAL A 92 4.08 -8.96 -20.09
C VAL A 92 5.60 -9.07 -20.26
N GLN A 93 6.08 -10.07 -20.99
CA GLN A 93 7.52 -10.28 -21.24
C GLN A 93 8.17 -9.12 -22.02
N GLY A 94 7.38 -8.38 -22.80
CA GLY A 94 7.79 -7.19 -23.55
C GLY A 94 7.97 -5.93 -22.70
N GLN A 95 7.42 -5.87 -21.48
CA GLN A 95 7.48 -4.67 -20.63
C GLN A 95 8.84 -4.53 -19.90
N LYS A 96 9.88 -4.12 -20.62
CA LYS A 96 11.26 -4.04 -20.07
C LYS A 96 11.49 -2.90 -19.07
N ASP A 97 10.67 -1.86 -19.12
CA ASP A 97 10.82 -0.67 -18.25
C ASP A 97 10.07 -0.81 -16.91
N VAL A 98 9.31 -1.90 -16.72
CA VAL A 98 8.57 -2.16 -15.48
C VAL A 98 9.53 -2.47 -14.35
N GLN A 99 9.41 -1.70 -13.26
CA GLN A 99 10.28 -1.80 -12.09
C GLN A 99 9.73 -2.79 -11.06
N TYR A 100 8.40 -2.82 -10.90
CA TYR A 100 7.74 -3.66 -9.89
C TYR A 100 6.58 -4.46 -10.48
N HIS A 101 6.33 -5.63 -9.90
CA HIS A 101 5.16 -6.44 -10.21
C HIS A 101 4.34 -6.65 -8.95
N PHE A 102 3.02 -6.62 -9.11
CA PHE A 102 2.07 -6.86 -8.05
C PHE A 102 1.11 -7.97 -8.48
N SER A 103 0.72 -8.87 -7.58
CA SER A 103 -0.39 -9.77 -7.88
C SER A 103 -1.24 -10.08 -6.66
N VAL A 104 -2.54 -10.22 -6.89
CA VAL A 104 -3.50 -10.71 -5.89
C VAL A 104 -4.04 -12.06 -6.29
N CYS A 105 -4.24 -12.94 -5.30
CA CYS A 105 -4.94 -14.22 -5.49
C CYS A 105 -4.25 -15.03 -6.60
N THR A 106 -5.02 -15.59 -7.52
CA THR A 106 -4.52 -16.38 -8.66
C THR A 106 -3.92 -15.54 -9.79
N GLY A 107 -3.81 -14.21 -9.62
CA GLY A 107 -3.05 -13.34 -10.53
C GLY A 107 -1.56 -13.69 -10.60
N ALA A 108 -1.02 -14.34 -9.55
CA ALA A 108 0.35 -14.84 -9.51
C ALA A 108 0.67 -15.82 -10.66
N PHE A 109 -0.32 -16.53 -11.21
CA PHE A 109 -0.12 -17.44 -12.34
C PHE A 109 0.28 -16.71 -13.63
N VAL A 110 -0.15 -15.46 -13.82
CA VAL A 110 0.29 -14.67 -14.98
C VAL A 110 1.78 -14.32 -14.86
N LEU A 111 2.22 -13.97 -13.66
CA LEU A 111 3.63 -13.71 -13.37
C LEU A 111 4.48 -14.96 -13.46
N ALA A 112 3.97 -16.11 -13.00
CA ALA A 112 4.64 -17.40 -13.12
C ALA A 112 4.83 -17.80 -14.58
N GLU A 113 3.76 -17.73 -15.39
CA GLU A 113 3.80 -18.06 -16.81
C GLU A 113 4.71 -17.14 -17.62
N ALA A 114 4.75 -15.85 -17.27
CA ALA A 114 5.67 -14.90 -17.90
C ALA A 114 7.15 -15.12 -17.51
N GLY A 115 7.44 -16.02 -16.56
CA GLY A 115 8.78 -16.28 -16.03
C GLY A 115 9.25 -15.22 -15.03
N VAL A 116 8.37 -14.33 -14.58
CA VAL A 116 8.71 -13.24 -13.63
C VAL A 116 8.99 -13.80 -12.22
N LEU A 117 8.39 -14.95 -11.88
CA LEU A 117 8.55 -15.64 -10.60
C LEU A 117 9.65 -16.73 -10.62
N ASP A 118 10.32 -16.97 -11.74
CA ASP A 118 11.37 -17.99 -11.83
C ASP A 118 12.48 -17.75 -10.79
N GLY A 119 12.70 -18.72 -9.90
CA GLY A 119 13.71 -18.63 -8.84
C GLY A 119 13.35 -17.71 -7.68
N LYS A 120 12.10 -17.26 -7.58
CA LYS A 120 11.63 -16.34 -6.54
C LYS A 120 10.66 -17.00 -5.57
N THR A 121 10.63 -16.45 -4.36
CA THR A 121 9.60 -16.79 -3.36
C THR A 121 8.31 -16.03 -3.65
N ALA A 122 7.18 -16.71 -3.60
CA ALA A 122 5.86 -16.13 -3.88
C ALA A 122 4.74 -16.79 -3.06
N THR A 123 3.56 -16.19 -3.04
CA THR A 123 2.32 -16.79 -2.53
C THR A 123 1.16 -16.57 -3.49
N THR A 124 0.03 -17.22 -3.26
CA THR A 124 -1.20 -17.05 -4.03
C THR A 124 -2.42 -17.39 -3.16
N PHE A 125 -3.61 -17.47 -3.77
CA PHE A 125 -4.83 -17.89 -3.11
C PHE A 125 -4.68 -19.29 -2.51
N HIS A 126 -5.21 -19.50 -1.31
CA HIS A 126 -4.95 -20.72 -0.53
C HIS A 126 -5.31 -22.00 -1.29
N ASN A 127 -6.39 -22.00 -2.09
CA ASN A 127 -6.77 -23.17 -2.89
C ASN A 127 -5.89 -23.41 -4.12
N ALA A 128 -5.11 -22.41 -4.55
CA ALA A 128 -4.25 -22.49 -5.73
C ALA A 128 -2.76 -22.65 -5.39
N LEU A 129 -2.40 -22.69 -4.10
CA LEU A 129 -1.02 -22.86 -3.65
C LEU A 129 -0.39 -24.16 -4.19
N ALA A 130 -1.14 -25.27 -4.12
CA ALA A 130 -0.66 -26.57 -4.61
C ALA A 130 -0.46 -26.57 -6.13
N ASP A 131 -1.36 -25.93 -6.88
CA ASP A 131 -1.26 -25.84 -8.34
C ASP A 131 -0.09 -24.96 -8.77
N LEU A 132 0.17 -23.84 -8.07
CA LEU A 132 1.32 -22.99 -8.34
C LEU A 132 2.63 -23.75 -8.08
N GLU A 133 2.71 -24.45 -6.95
CA GLU A 133 3.88 -25.26 -6.54
C GLU A 133 4.15 -26.41 -7.51
N ALA A 134 3.11 -27.10 -7.99
CA ALA A 134 3.25 -28.24 -8.89
C ALA A 134 3.60 -27.84 -10.34
N ASN A 135 3.02 -26.75 -10.85
CA ASN A 135 3.19 -26.36 -12.25
C ASN A 135 4.42 -25.49 -12.49
N TYR A 136 4.92 -24.78 -11.46
CA TYR A 136 6.04 -23.85 -11.58
C TYR A 136 7.15 -24.18 -10.58
N LEU A 137 7.88 -25.28 -10.85
CA LEU A 137 8.87 -25.88 -9.95
C LEU A 137 10.04 -24.96 -9.51
N LYS A 138 10.25 -23.84 -10.19
CA LYS A 138 11.28 -22.84 -9.82
C LYS A 138 10.77 -21.80 -8.82
N VAL A 139 9.46 -21.77 -8.53
CA VAL A 139 8.85 -20.83 -7.59
C VAL A 139 8.87 -21.45 -6.19
N ASP A 140 9.44 -20.73 -5.24
CA ASP A 140 9.39 -21.11 -3.81
C ASP A 140 8.06 -20.64 -3.21
N VAL A 141 7.04 -21.51 -3.24
CA VAL A 141 5.68 -21.16 -2.83
C VAL A 141 5.51 -21.17 -1.31
N ARG A 142 5.06 -20.04 -0.75
CA ARG A 142 4.83 -19.86 0.69
C ARG A 142 3.36 -19.91 1.04
N LYS A 143 3.06 -20.68 2.07
CA LYS A 143 1.72 -20.90 2.64
C LYS A 143 1.57 -20.06 3.90
N ASN A 144 0.32 -19.79 4.31
CA ASN A 144 -0.01 -19.08 5.56
C ASN A 144 0.63 -17.68 5.70
N VAL A 145 0.83 -16.98 4.58
CA VAL A 145 1.30 -15.58 4.55
C VAL A 145 0.28 -14.73 3.81
N ARG A 146 0.09 -13.47 4.22
CA ARG A 146 -0.83 -12.55 3.52
C ARG A 146 -0.22 -12.04 2.21
N PHE A 147 1.08 -11.74 2.24
CA PHE A 147 1.84 -11.39 1.05
C PHE A 147 3.29 -11.85 1.19
N VAL A 148 3.99 -11.89 0.07
CA VAL A 148 5.43 -12.05 -0.04
C VAL A 148 5.95 -10.84 -0.80
N ASP A 149 6.96 -10.15 -0.24
CA ASP A 149 7.81 -9.20 -0.97
C ASP A 149 9.18 -9.86 -1.19
N ASN A 150 9.52 -10.12 -2.46
CA ASN A 150 10.80 -10.69 -2.86
C ASN A 150 11.75 -9.66 -3.51
N GLY A 151 11.55 -8.37 -3.21
CA GLY A 151 12.32 -7.25 -3.73
C GLY A 151 11.50 -6.45 -4.73
N ASN A 152 11.35 -6.98 -5.95
CA ASN A 152 10.63 -6.28 -7.03
C ASN A 152 9.31 -6.94 -7.44
N VAL A 153 8.90 -8.02 -6.76
CA VAL A 153 7.58 -8.64 -6.94
C VAL A 153 6.90 -8.81 -5.60
N ILE A 154 5.68 -8.29 -5.51
CA ILE A 154 4.80 -8.45 -4.35
C ILE A 154 3.65 -9.34 -4.80
N THR A 155 3.62 -10.57 -4.28
CA THR A 155 2.49 -11.48 -4.49
C THR A 155 1.68 -11.57 -3.21
N THR A 156 0.36 -11.47 -3.30
CA THR A 156 -0.55 -11.57 -2.15
C THR A 156 -1.42 -12.82 -2.25
N ALA A 157 -1.92 -13.26 -1.10
CA ALA A 157 -2.96 -14.27 -1.01
C ALA A 157 -4.31 -13.72 -1.54
N GLY A 158 -5.43 -14.31 -1.13
CA GLY A 158 -6.75 -13.95 -1.65
C GLY A 158 -7.25 -12.57 -1.21
N ILE A 159 -7.95 -11.89 -2.12
CA ILE A 159 -8.96 -10.88 -1.86
C ILE A 159 -8.48 -9.76 -0.92
N SER A 160 -8.76 -9.85 0.38
CA SER A 160 -8.41 -8.81 1.35
C SER A 160 -6.90 -8.67 1.55
N ALA A 161 -6.13 -9.73 1.32
CA ALA A 161 -4.67 -9.67 1.38
C ALA A 161 -4.07 -8.74 0.31
N GLY A 162 -4.80 -8.48 -0.78
CA GLY A 162 -4.42 -7.51 -1.79
C GLY A 162 -4.33 -6.09 -1.24
N ILE A 163 -5.23 -5.70 -0.33
CA ILE A 163 -5.23 -4.36 0.29
C ILE A 163 -3.95 -4.19 1.13
N ASP A 164 -3.62 -5.18 1.95
CA ASP A 164 -2.41 -5.13 2.79
C ASP A 164 -1.13 -5.13 1.98
N GLY A 165 -1.06 -5.95 0.92
CA GLY A 165 0.08 -5.95 0.01
C GLY A 165 0.23 -4.63 -0.74
N ALA A 166 -0.88 -3.99 -1.12
CA ALA A 166 -0.85 -2.67 -1.74
C ALA A 166 -0.36 -1.59 -0.76
N LEU A 167 -0.85 -1.59 0.49
CA LEU A 167 -0.36 -0.68 1.54
C LEU A 167 1.11 -0.91 1.84
N HIS A 168 1.57 -2.17 1.83
CA HIS A 168 2.98 -2.50 1.93
C HIS A 168 3.79 -1.91 0.77
N LEU A 169 3.32 -2.04 -0.47
CA LEU A 169 4.01 -1.46 -1.63
C LEU A 169 4.05 0.08 -1.58
N VAL A 170 2.98 0.73 -1.09
CA VAL A 170 3.00 2.17 -0.81
C VAL A 170 4.05 2.50 0.25
N ALA A 171 4.12 1.74 1.34
CA ALA A 171 5.10 1.96 2.41
C ALA A 171 6.53 1.81 1.89
N LYS A 172 6.77 0.80 1.04
CA LYS A 172 8.06 0.52 0.41
C LYS A 172 8.52 1.67 -0.50
N LEU A 173 7.62 2.19 -1.35
CA LEU A 173 8.00 3.15 -2.40
C LEU A 173 7.85 4.63 -2.00
N GLN A 174 6.98 4.95 -1.04
CA GLN A 174 6.67 6.32 -0.61
C GLN A 174 6.89 6.55 0.89
N GLY A 175 7.32 5.52 1.62
CA GLY A 175 7.53 5.57 3.07
C GLY A 175 6.29 5.20 3.89
N LEU A 176 6.53 4.71 5.11
CA LEU A 176 5.47 4.22 6.00
C LEU A 176 4.41 5.28 6.32
N ASN A 177 4.79 6.55 6.46
CA ASN A 177 3.84 7.62 6.73
C ASN A 177 2.85 7.85 5.58
N ALA A 178 3.28 7.70 4.32
CA ALA A 178 2.36 7.78 3.19
C ALA A 178 1.31 6.66 3.27
N ALA A 179 1.75 5.42 3.52
CA ALA A 179 0.85 4.28 3.66
C ALA A 179 -0.11 4.41 4.86
N LYS A 180 0.35 4.90 6.02
CA LYS A 180 -0.50 5.16 7.19
C LYS A 180 -1.58 6.20 6.89
N ARG A 181 -1.25 7.28 6.19
CA ARG A 181 -2.26 8.27 5.76
C ARG A 181 -3.23 7.65 4.78
N THR A 182 -2.76 6.90 3.79
CA THR A 182 -3.63 6.18 2.85
C THR A 182 -4.61 5.27 3.59
N ALA A 183 -4.14 4.44 4.52
CA ALA A 183 -5.01 3.58 5.33
C ALA A 183 -6.02 4.39 6.15
N TYR A 184 -5.59 5.49 6.79
CA TYR A 184 -6.46 6.39 7.55
C TYR A 184 -7.59 6.98 6.70
N TYR A 185 -7.27 7.51 5.52
CA TYR A 185 -8.28 8.11 4.63
C TYR A 185 -9.24 7.10 4.02
N MET A 186 -8.82 5.85 3.91
CA MET A 186 -9.68 4.74 3.49
C MET A 186 -10.48 4.14 4.65
N GLU A 187 -10.29 4.62 5.89
CA GLU A 187 -10.85 4.03 7.11
C GLU A 187 -10.51 2.52 7.24
N TYR A 188 -9.29 2.15 6.83
CA TYR A 188 -8.81 0.78 6.84
C TYR A 188 -8.09 0.43 8.15
N ASP A 189 -8.88 0.26 9.22
CA ASP A 189 -8.37 0.17 10.60
C ASP A 189 -7.77 -1.19 10.99
N ASN A 190 -7.94 -2.21 10.14
CA ASN A 190 -7.48 -3.58 10.40
C ASN A 190 -6.11 -3.90 9.79
N TRP A 191 -5.38 -2.88 9.32
CA TRP A 191 -4.02 -3.08 8.83
C TRP A 191 -3.10 -3.52 9.96
N ASN A 192 -2.44 -4.67 9.77
CA ASN A 192 -1.39 -5.15 10.66
C ASN A 192 -0.03 -4.93 9.96
N LEU A 193 0.74 -3.95 10.46
CA LEU A 193 1.99 -3.51 9.85
C LEU A 193 2.98 -4.67 9.71
N GLY A 194 3.52 -4.85 8.50
CA GLY A 194 4.50 -5.89 8.22
C GLY A 194 3.99 -7.32 8.32
N ASN A 195 2.66 -7.55 8.36
CA ASN A 195 2.06 -8.87 8.45
C ASN A 195 2.10 -9.65 7.11
N GLY A 196 3.31 -9.86 6.60
CA GLY A 196 3.64 -10.65 5.42
C GLY A 196 5.07 -11.18 5.51
N LEU A 197 5.53 -11.90 4.49
CA LEU A 197 6.91 -12.34 4.40
C LEU A 197 7.70 -11.33 3.57
N ILE A 198 8.54 -10.55 4.22
CA ILE A 198 9.35 -9.50 3.58
C ILE A 198 10.78 -10.02 3.50
N LEU A 199 11.23 -10.33 2.28
CA LEU A 199 12.57 -10.82 1.99
C LEU A 199 13.48 -9.72 1.42
N SER A 200 12.92 -8.53 1.21
CA SER A 200 13.60 -7.38 0.64
C SER A 200 14.40 -6.63 1.71
N ASP A 201 15.55 -6.08 1.32
CA ASP A 201 16.44 -5.35 2.25
C ASP A 201 15.87 -3.97 2.64
N ASP A 202 15.02 -3.39 1.78
CA ASP A 202 14.33 -2.12 1.96
C ASP A 202 13.00 -2.25 2.73
N ASN A 203 12.99 -3.08 3.78
CA ASN A 203 11.84 -3.30 4.62
C ASN A 203 11.40 -1.98 5.31
N PRO A 204 10.21 -1.43 4.99
CA PRO A 204 9.77 -0.11 5.44
C PRO A 204 9.36 -0.06 6.92
N TYR A 205 9.39 -1.19 7.64
CA TYR A 205 9.00 -1.30 9.05
C TYR A 205 10.20 -1.35 10.01
N ASN A 206 11.43 -1.42 9.48
CA ASN A 206 12.66 -1.57 10.29
C ASN A 206 13.09 -0.29 11.04
N GLN A 207 12.34 0.81 10.94
CA GLN A 207 12.63 2.06 11.64
C GLN A 207 11.39 2.52 12.40
N THR A 208 11.35 2.21 13.69
CA THR A 208 10.45 2.86 14.63
C THR A 208 11.29 3.35 15.80
N GLU A 209 11.13 4.63 16.12
CA GLU A 209 11.60 5.16 17.39
C GLU A 209 11.03 4.29 18.53
N PRO A 210 11.77 4.09 19.63
CA PRO A 210 11.29 3.24 20.71
C PRO A 210 9.99 3.83 21.30
N ALA A 211 9.14 2.99 21.90
CA ALA A 211 7.90 3.47 22.54
C ALA A 211 8.13 4.67 23.49
N SER A 212 9.27 4.69 24.20
CA SER A 212 9.66 5.79 25.08
C SER A 212 9.76 7.15 24.38
N PHE A 213 10.17 7.17 23.10
CA PHE A 213 10.19 8.37 22.28
C PHE A 213 8.77 8.95 22.14
N TYR A 214 7.81 8.14 21.68
CA TYR A 214 6.43 8.61 21.48
C TYR A 214 5.74 8.98 22.78
N THR A 215 5.96 8.24 23.86
CA THR A 215 5.35 8.56 25.17
C THR A 215 5.78 9.92 25.72
N ALA A 216 6.93 10.47 25.29
CA ALA A 216 7.35 11.81 25.69
C ALA A 216 6.41 12.91 25.17
N PHE A 217 5.68 12.66 24.09
CA PHE A 217 4.75 13.60 23.45
C PHE A 217 3.30 13.40 23.90
N GLU A 218 2.98 12.34 24.64
CA GLU A 218 1.62 12.13 25.16
C GLU A 218 1.23 13.20 26.17
N GLY A 219 -0.03 13.63 26.14
CA GLY A 219 -0.54 14.62 27.08
C GLY A 219 -1.72 15.41 26.52
N THR A 220 -2.29 16.26 27.37
CA THR A 220 -3.30 17.23 26.96
C THR A 220 -2.59 18.50 26.50
N TYR A 221 -3.00 19.03 25.36
CA TYR A 221 -2.44 20.25 24.78
C TYR A 221 -3.54 21.29 24.63
N GLU A 222 -3.26 22.50 25.10
CA GLU A 222 -4.22 23.60 25.11
C GLU A 222 -3.79 24.72 24.16
N HIS A 223 -4.69 25.06 23.23
CA HIS A 223 -4.56 26.26 22.41
C HIS A 223 -4.93 27.50 23.25
N PRO A 224 -4.31 28.68 23.01
CA PRO A 224 -4.65 29.92 23.72
C PRO A 224 -6.12 30.38 23.62
N ARG A 225 -6.90 29.84 22.69
CA ARG A 225 -8.36 30.06 22.58
C ARG A 225 -9.19 28.98 23.29
N SER A 226 -8.61 28.30 24.27
CA SER A 226 -9.24 27.30 25.15
C SER A 226 -9.80 26.05 24.45
N SER A 227 -9.24 25.65 23.30
CA SER A 227 -9.48 24.32 22.72
C SER A 227 -8.40 23.36 23.19
N GLN A 228 -8.80 22.26 23.81
CA GLN A 228 -7.90 21.20 24.25
C GLN A 228 -7.97 20.00 23.29
N VAL A 229 -6.83 19.37 23.09
CA VAL A 229 -6.71 18.09 22.37
C VAL A 229 -5.86 17.13 23.17
N GLN A 230 -6.14 15.84 23.03
CA GLN A 230 -5.33 14.81 23.66
C GLN A 230 -4.41 14.18 22.61
N LEU A 231 -3.12 14.08 22.90
CA LEU A 231 -2.19 13.26 22.13
C LEU A 231 -1.95 11.94 22.87
N ILE A 232 -2.08 10.83 22.14
CA ILE A 232 -1.99 9.46 22.65
C ILE A 232 -1.04 8.67 21.75
N TYR A 233 -0.22 7.82 22.34
CA TYR A 233 0.61 6.89 21.60
C TYR A 233 -0.19 5.65 21.18
N ASN A 234 -0.45 5.51 19.88
CA ASN A 234 -1.02 4.31 19.29
C ASN A 234 0.09 3.24 19.16
N ARG A 235 0.12 2.31 20.12
CA ARG A 235 1.09 1.20 20.16
C ARG A 235 0.95 0.22 19.00
N LYS A 236 -0.26 0.03 18.46
CA LYS A 236 -0.52 -0.91 17.36
C LYS A 236 0.14 -0.43 16.08
N GLU A 237 0.05 0.87 15.81
CA GLU A 237 0.58 1.46 14.59
C GLU A 237 1.96 2.07 14.76
N GLY A 238 2.41 2.34 16.00
CA GLY A 238 3.69 2.99 16.25
C GLY A 238 3.68 4.44 15.80
N ASN A 239 2.67 5.21 16.19
CA ASN A 239 2.59 6.66 15.98
C ASN A 239 1.74 7.34 17.05
N LEU A 240 1.79 8.66 17.08
CA LEU A 240 0.85 9.45 17.87
C LEU A 240 -0.50 9.52 17.14
N VAL A 241 -1.56 9.72 17.91
CA VAL A 241 -2.88 10.12 17.43
C VAL A 241 -3.34 11.32 18.23
N VAL A 242 -3.96 12.27 17.54
CA VAL A 242 -4.72 13.34 18.18
C VAL A 242 -6.16 12.87 18.33
N GLU A 243 -6.68 12.91 19.55
CA GLU A 243 -8.08 12.64 19.86
C GLU A 243 -8.82 13.96 20.10
N ASN A 244 -9.90 14.16 19.35
CA ASN A 244 -10.80 15.29 19.51
C ASN A 244 -12.24 14.82 19.40
N LYS A 245 -12.98 14.87 20.52
CA LYS A 245 -14.40 14.49 20.60
C LYS A 245 -14.69 13.09 20.04
N GLY A 246 -13.81 12.13 20.29
CA GLY A 246 -13.95 10.73 19.87
C GLY A 246 -13.48 10.44 18.44
N LEU A 247 -13.06 11.44 17.67
CA LEU A 247 -12.37 11.24 16.41
C LEU A 247 -10.86 11.19 16.65
N GLN A 248 -10.19 10.17 16.11
CA GLN A 248 -8.75 10.04 16.15
C GLN A 248 -8.16 10.33 14.77
N SER A 249 -7.06 11.10 14.73
CA SER A 249 -6.29 11.35 13.51
C SER A 249 -4.81 11.10 13.77
N PRO A 250 -4.07 10.47 12.84
CA PRO A 250 -2.66 10.18 13.03
C PRO A 250 -1.81 11.45 13.08
N VAL A 251 -0.80 11.43 13.94
CA VAL A 251 0.32 12.37 13.98
C VAL A 251 1.61 11.57 13.81
N LEU A 252 2.24 11.74 12.65
CA LEU A 252 3.26 10.85 12.11
C LEU A 252 4.64 11.50 12.18
N HIS A 253 5.60 10.78 12.79
CA HIS A 253 6.97 11.26 12.99
C HIS A 253 7.70 11.42 11.66
N ILE A 254 8.38 12.55 11.46
CA ILE A 254 9.22 12.82 10.29
C ILE A 254 10.69 12.70 10.67
N VAL A 255 11.14 13.56 11.58
CA VAL A 255 12.54 13.64 12.03
C VAL A 255 12.58 14.47 13.31
N ASP A 256 13.43 14.09 14.27
CA ASP A 256 13.57 14.78 15.56
C ASP A 256 12.18 15.04 16.21
N ASP A 257 11.92 16.28 16.65
CA ASP A 257 10.64 16.72 17.21
C ASP A 257 9.66 17.26 16.13
N VAL A 258 9.86 16.89 14.86
CA VAL A 258 8.98 17.26 13.74
C VAL A 258 8.13 16.07 13.33
N PHE A 259 6.83 16.30 13.31
CA PHE A 259 5.80 15.35 12.92
C PHE A 259 4.97 15.95 11.77
N SER A 260 3.97 15.23 11.32
CA SER A 260 2.93 15.72 10.43
C SER A 260 1.58 15.15 10.80
N ASP A 261 0.53 15.90 10.49
CA ASP A 261 -0.83 15.42 10.65
C ASP A 261 -1.25 14.47 9.50
N ALA A 262 -2.52 14.07 9.55
CA ALA A 262 -3.15 13.26 8.52
C ALA A 262 -3.14 13.92 7.14
N GLY A 263 -3.15 15.26 7.07
CA GLY A 263 -3.09 16.06 5.85
C GLY A 263 -1.67 16.25 5.29
N ASN A 264 -0.65 15.67 5.94
CA ASN A 264 0.76 15.88 5.62
C ASN A 264 1.25 17.30 5.92
N GLU A 265 0.55 18.05 6.79
CA GLU A 265 1.00 19.35 7.28
C GLU A 265 1.90 19.17 8.51
N PRO A 266 3.00 19.93 8.63
CA PRO A 266 3.98 19.73 9.69
C PRO A 266 3.47 20.15 11.08
N VAL A 267 3.88 19.40 12.09
CA VAL A 267 3.64 19.64 13.52
C VAL A 267 5.00 19.72 14.22
N PHE A 268 5.32 20.86 14.81
CA PHE A 268 6.61 21.13 15.44
C PHE A 268 6.46 21.04 16.95
N PHE A 269 7.04 20.02 17.58
CA PHE A 269 7.10 19.94 19.04
C PHE A 269 8.28 20.74 19.58
N HIS A 270 8.09 21.30 20.77
CA HIS A 270 9.08 22.15 21.43
C HIS A 270 9.44 21.54 22.77
N ARG A 271 10.73 21.61 23.13
CA ARG A 271 11.26 21.16 24.41
C ARG A 271 11.82 22.31 25.24
N ASN A 272 11.82 22.17 26.56
CA ASN A 272 12.55 23.05 27.47
C ASN A 272 14.04 22.66 27.56
N ASN A 273 14.82 23.41 28.34
CA ASN A 273 16.25 23.12 28.57
C ASN A 273 16.53 21.78 29.27
N SER A 274 15.54 21.21 29.97
CA SER A 274 15.63 19.90 30.60
C SER A 274 15.31 18.75 29.63
N GLY A 275 14.86 19.06 28.41
CA GLY A 275 14.47 18.08 27.39
C GLY A 275 12.99 17.68 27.43
N ASP A 276 12.16 18.26 28.30
CA ASP A 276 10.74 17.93 28.37
C ASP A 276 9.95 18.63 27.27
N VAL A 277 9.01 17.90 26.65
CA VAL A 277 8.08 18.49 25.67
C VAL A 277 7.15 19.47 26.38
N ILE A 278 7.16 20.73 25.95
CA ILE A 278 6.35 21.83 26.54
C ILE A 278 5.14 22.22 25.68
N GLY A 279 5.05 21.72 24.46
CA GLY A 279 3.98 22.06 23.53
C GLY A 279 4.31 21.75 22.08
N TYR A 280 3.40 22.11 21.18
CA TYR A 280 3.63 22.06 19.74
C TYR A 280 3.08 23.29 19.02
N SER A 281 3.51 23.52 17.78
CA SER A 281 2.94 24.52 16.87
C SER A 281 2.73 23.94 15.47
N LEU A 282 1.79 24.51 14.70
CA LEU A 282 1.49 24.09 13.32
C LEU A 282 2.38 24.79 12.27
N THR A 283 3.12 25.79 12.69
CA THR A 283 4.18 26.45 11.92
C THR A 283 5.37 26.71 12.84
N LYS A 284 6.58 26.88 12.30
CA LYS A 284 7.81 27.06 13.11
C LYS A 284 7.72 28.21 14.11
N GLU A 285 7.04 29.29 13.75
CA GLU A 285 6.85 30.49 14.58
C GLU A 285 5.38 30.69 14.97
N GLY A 286 4.59 29.62 14.89
CA GLY A 286 3.15 29.67 15.14
C GLY A 286 2.78 29.71 16.61
N THR A 287 1.48 29.84 16.85
CA THR A 287 0.91 29.77 18.20
C THR A 287 1.26 28.43 18.86
N LEU A 288 1.82 28.50 20.07
CA LEU A 288 2.13 27.34 20.88
C LEU A 288 0.87 26.77 21.52
N TYR A 289 0.58 25.52 21.23
CA TYR A 289 -0.34 24.67 21.98
C TYR A 289 0.44 24.14 23.18
N LYS A 290 0.16 24.65 24.36
CA LYS A 290 0.93 24.31 25.57
C LYS A 290 0.55 22.92 26.05
N LYS A 291 1.55 22.10 26.37
CA LYS A 291 1.34 20.84 27.08
C LYS A 291 0.96 21.17 28.53
N LEU A 292 -0.14 20.57 29.01
CA LEU A 292 -0.64 20.73 30.38
C LEU A 292 0.01 19.74 31.35
#